data_AF-A0A851P4L6-F1
#
_entry.id   AF-A0A851P4L6-F1
#
_cell.length_a   1.000
_cell.length_b   1.000
_cell.length_c   1.000
_cell.angle_alpha   90.00
_cell.angle_beta   90.00
_cell.angle_gamma   90.00
#
_symmetry.space_group_name_H-M   'P 1'
#
loop_
_entity.id
_entity.type
_entity.pdbx_description
1 polymer ?
#
loop_
_entity_poly.entity_id
_entity_poly.type
_entity_poly.pdbx_seq_one_letter_code
_entity_poly.pdbx_strand_id
1 'polypeptide(L)'
;AGDGDCGHTHARAARAIQEWVRARPPPSSPAHLLSALADLLLDKMGGSSGVLYGLFLTAAARPLHNRSDLPAWADAVDAGVEAMQRYGGAAPGDRTMLDALCAAAKELSALRSPGANVVAVLTSAVESAEAAAEATRHMEAGAGRASYISSAQLLQPDPGAVAAAAVLRAVLEGLRG
;
A
#
# COMPACT_ATOMS: atom_id res chain seq x y z
N ALA A 1 -4.39 -15.90 -8.51
CA ALA A 1 -3.39 -16.98 -8.49
C ALA A 1 -2.57 -16.86 -7.20
N GLY A 2 -2.15 -17.98 -6.61
CA GLY A 2 -1.68 -18.08 -5.22
C GLY A 2 -2.45 -19.18 -4.47
N ASP A 3 -2.52 -19.11 -3.14
CA ASP A 3 -3.31 -20.01 -2.27
C ASP A 3 -4.74 -19.51 -1.96
N GLY A 4 -5.13 -18.36 -2.53
CA GLY A 4 -6.49 -17.83 -2.43
C GLY A 4 -6.81 -17.14 -1.11
N ASP A 5 -5.81 -16.85 -0.27
CA ASP A 5 -6.01 -16.30 1.07
C ASP A 5 -5.97 -14.76 1.14
N CYS A 6 -5.49 -14.08 0.09
CA CYS A 6 -5.19 -12.65 0.13
C CYS A 6 -6.38 -11.79 0.60
N GLY A 7 -7.60 -12.09 0.12
CA GLY A 7 -8.81 -11.40 0.56
C GLY A 7 -9.11 -11.61 2.05
N HIS A 8 -8.91 -12.82 2.57
CA HIS A 8 -9.05 -13.11 4.01
C HIS A 8 -8.00 -12.37 4.84
N THR A 9 -6.75 -12.33 4.36
CA THR A 9 -5.64 -11.61 4.99
C THR A 9 -5.93 -10.11 5.12
N HIS A 10 -6.42 -9.46 4.05
CA HIS A 10 -6.81 -8.05 4.10
C HIS A 10 -8.07 -7.81 4.95
N ALA A 11 -9.05 -8.72 4.92
CA ALA A 11 -10.23 -8.63 5.77
C ALA A 11 -9.87 -8.71 7.26
N ARG A 12 -8.91 -9.57 7.65
CA ARG A 12 -8.39 -9.63 9.02
C ARG A 12 -7.72 -8.32 9.44
N ALA A 13 -6.86 -7.77 8.57
CA ALA A 13 -6.23 -6.47 8.81
C ALA A 13 -7.26 -5.36 9.03
N ALA A 14 -8.26 -5.25 8.16
CA ALA A 14 -9.32 -4.24 8.27
C ALA A 14 -10.11 -4.38 9.58
N ARG A 15 -10.50 -5.59 9.98
CA ARG A 15 -11.19 -5.85 11.25
C ARG A 15 -10.32 -5.48 12.46
N ALA A 16 -9.05 -5.85 12.44
CA ALA A 16 -8.10 -5.52 13.50
C ALA A 16 -7.96 -4.00 13.66
N ILE A 17 -7.86 -3.25 12.55
CA ILE A 17 -7.82 -1.78 12.57
C ILE A 17 -9.12 -1.21 13.15
N GLN A 18 -10.28 -1.72 12.74
CA GLN A 18 -11.58 -1.27 13.27
C GLN A 18 -11.72 -1.51 14.78
N GLU A 19 -11.32 -2.69 15.27
CA GLU A 19 -11.31 -3.02 16.69
C GLU A 19 -10.35 -2.11 17.46
N TRP A 20 -9.16 -1.87 16.91
CA TRP A 20 -8.15 -0.98 17.49
C TRP A 20 -8.64 0.47 17.65
N VAL A 21 -9.27 1.03 16.60
CA VAL A 21 -9.86 2.38 16.64
C VAL A 21 -11.03 2.48 17.64
N ARG A 22 -11.84 1.41 17.78
CA ARG A 22 -12.93 1.38 18.76
C ARG A 22 -12.42 1.27 20.20
N ALA A 23 -11.32 0.56 20.41
CA ALA A 23 -10.77 0.32 21.75
C ALA A 23 -10.08 1.56 22.33
N ARG A 24 -9.50 2.42 21.48
CA ARG A 24 -8.82 3.65 21.92
C ARG A 24 -8.76 4.70 20.82
N PRO A 25 -8.72 6.01 21.18
CA PRO A 25 -8.46 7.06 20.21
C PRO A 25 -7.13 6.82 19.47
N PRO A 26 -7.08 6.97 18.14
CA PRO A 26 -5.82 6.88 17.40
C PRO A 26 -4.86 8.03 17.78
N PRO A 27 -3.54 7.83 17.67
CA PRO A 27 -2.57 8.89 17.89
C PRO A 27 -2.82 10.09 16.95
N SER A 28 -2.66 11.31 17.46
CA SER A 28 -2.80 12.54 16.66
C SER A 28 -1.59 12.81 15.77
N SER A 29 -0.41 12.29 16.12
CA SER A 29 0.80 12.38 15.29
C SER A 29 0.72 11.35 14.15
N PRO A 30 0.84 11.77 12.87
CA PRO A 30 0.86 10.84 11.75
C PRO A 30 1.94 9.78 11.86
N ALA A 31 3.15 10.14 12.31
CA ALA A 31 4.24 9.17 12.51
C ALA A 31 3.88 8.10 13.54
N HIS A 32 3.30 8.48 14.67
CA HIS A 32 2.86 7.52 15.69
C HIS A 32 1.67 6.68 15.22
N LEU A 33 0.75 7.26 14.44
CA LEU A 33 -0.35 6.53 13.83
C LEU A 33 0.17 5.45 12.87
N LEU A 34 1.05 5.81 11.93
CA LEU A 34 1.62 4.84 10.98
C LEU A 34 2.42 3.76 11.70
N SER A 35 3.20 4.11 12.72
CA SER A 35 3.96 3.12 13.52
C SER A 35 3.03 2.15 14.25
N ALA A 36 1.97 2.65 14.89
CA ALA A 36 0.99 1.80 15.57
C ALA A 36 0.23 0.87 14.61
N LEU A 37 -0.09 1.36 13.40
CA LEU A 37 -0.68 0.54 12.35
C LEU A 37 0.32 -0.51 11.85
N ALA A 38 1.61 -0.17 11.72
CA ALA A 38 2.65 -1.12 11.34
C ALA A 38 2.72 -2.30 12.31
N ASP A 39 2.80 -2.02 13.61
CA ASP A 39 2.82 -3.04 14.67
C ASP A 39 1.57 -3.92 14.63
N LEU A 40 0.41 -3.29 14.46
CA LEU A 40 -0.87 -4.01 14.39
C LEU A 40 -0.94 -4.96 13.18
N LEU A 41 -0.49 -4.52 12.01
CA LEU A 41 -0.51 -5.35 10.80
C LEU A 41 0.50 -6.48 10.86
N LEU A 42 1.69 -6.23 11.43
CA LEU A 42 2.69 -7.27 11.68
C LEU A 42 2.14 -8.39 12.57
N ASP A 43 1.35 -8.05 13.58
CA ASP A 43 0.76 -9.02 14.52
C ASP A 43 -0.51 -9.71 13.97
N LYS A 44 -1.41 -8.96 13.31
CA LYS A 44 -2.78 -9.43 13.02
C LYS A 44 -3.05 -9.83 11.57
N MET A 45 -2.34 -9.29 10.59
CA MET A 45 -2.67 -9.52 9.18
C MET A 45 -2.27 -10.94 8.74
N GLY A 46 -1.07 -11.36 9.14
CA GLY A 46 -0.46 -12.62 8.71
C GLY A 46 -0.01 -12.60 7.24
N GLY A 47 0.68 -13.67 6.83
CA GLY A 47 1.22 -13.81 5.48
C GLY A 47 2.34 -12.81 5.14
N SER A 48 2.82 -12.83 3.90
CA SER A 48 3.83 -11.88 3.43
C SER A 48 3.29 -10.45 3.39
N SER A 49 1.99 -10.26 3.11
CA SER A 49 1.36 -8.94 3.08
C SER A 49 1.48 -8.21 4.41
N GLY A 50 1.30 -8.88 5.55
CA GLY A 50 1.45 -8.24 6.88
C GLY A 50 2.86 -7.68 7.11
N VAL A 51 3.89 -8.44 6.72
CA VAL A 51 5.29 -8.00 6.79
C VAL A 51 5.55 -6.82 5.85
N LEU A 52 5.05 -6.90 4.62
CA LEU A 52 5.27 -5.85 3.61
C LEU A 52 4.56 -4.53 3.96
N TYR A 53 3.30 -4.59 4.42
CA TYR A 53 2.60 -3.39 4.90
C TYR A 53 3.21 -2.85 6.19
N GLY A 54 3.63 -3.72 7.12
CA GLY A 54 4.34 -3.29 8.32
C GLY A 54 5.62 -2.53 7.99
N LEU A 55 6.40 -3.05 7.03
CA LEU A 55 7.61 -2.43 6.54
C LEU A 55 7.33 -1.07 5.87
N PHE A 56 6.33 -1.02 4.98
CA PHE A 56 5.89 0.21 4.33
C PHE A 56 5.56 1.28 5.37
N LEU A 57 4.68 0.96 6.33
CA LEU A 57 4.18 1.90 7.32
C LEU A 57 5.29 2.35 8.29
N THR A 58 6.18 1.45 8.69
CA THR A 58 7.34 1.76 9.52
C THR A 58 8.28 2.75 8.85
N ALA A 59 8.55 2.56 7.55
CA ALA A 59 9.40 3.48 6.78
C ALA A 59 8.69 4.82 6.53
N ALA A 60 7.41 4.79 6.16
CA ALA A 60 6.59 5.97 5.94
C ALA A 60 6.41 6.84 7.20
N ALA A 61 6.50 6.28 8.39
CA ALA A 61 6.45 7.05 9.64
C ALA A 61 7.64 8.00 9.80
N ARG A 62 8.81 7.71 9.20
CA ARG A 62 10.06 8.44 9.48
C ARG A 62 10.02 9.89 8.98
N PRO A 63 9.64 10.18 7.72
CA PRO A 63 9.55 11.57 7.26
C PRO A 63 8.51 12.39 8.04
N LEU A 64 7.50 11.71 8.61
CA LEU A 64 6.39 12.34 9.32
C LEU A 64 6.68 12.68 10.79
N HIS A 65 7.87 12.37 11.31
CA HIS A 65 8.18 12.58 12.74
C HIS A 65 8.22 14.07 13.12
N ASN A 66 8.75 14.90 12.22
CA ASN A 66 8.98 16.33 12.47
C ASN A 66 8.14 17.25 11.56
N ARG A 67 7.44 16.70 10.58
CA ARG A 67 6.67 17.44 9.57
C ARG A 67 5.46 16.62 9.13
N SER A 68 4.38 17.29 8.77
CA SER A 68 3.14 16.64 8.30
C SER A 68 2.50 17.41 7.14
N ASP A 69 3.30 18.21 6.44
CA ASP A 69 2.92 18.93 5.23
C ASP A 69 2.85 17.98 4.03
N LEU A 70 2.24 18.42 2.93
CA LEU A 70 2.02 17.58 1.75
C LEU A 70 3.29 16.96 1.16
N PRO A 71 4.43 17.69 1.06
CA PRO A 71 5.66 17.07 0.60
C PRO A 71 6.16 15.95 1.54
N ALA A 72 5.94 16.06 2.87
CA ALA A 72 6.29 14.99 3.81
C ALA A 72 5.50 13.71 3.57
N TRP A 73 4.24 13.82 3.16
CA TRP A 73 3.42 12.66 2.81
C TRP A 73 3.89 12.00 1.51
N ALA A 74 4.35 12.77 0.52
CA ALA A 74 5.01 12.18 -0.65
C ALA A 74 6.31 11.47 -0.26
N ASP A 75 7.14 12.10 0.59
CA ASP A 75 8.37 11.51 1.11
C ASP A 75 8.09 10.22 1.91
N ALA A 76 6.99 10.18 2.65
CA ALA A 76 6.55 9.02 3.41
C ALA A 76 6.17 7.84 2.50
N VAL A 77 5.42 8.08 1.43
CA VAL A 77 5.06 7.03 0.47
C VAL A 77 6.30 6.52 -0.25
N ASP A 78 7.19 7.41 -0.69
CA ASP A 78 8.46 7.01 -1.33
C ASP A 78 9.31 6.15 -0.39
N ALA A 79 9.45 6.54 0.88
CA ALA A 79 10.17 5.75 1.89
C ALA A 79 9.54 4.37 2.11
N GLY A 80 8.20 4.29 2.15
CA GLY A 80 7.48 3.03 2.26
C GLY A 80 7.72 2.09 1.07
N VAL A 81 7.60 2.62 -0.15
CA VAL A 81 7.83 1.89 -1.40
C VAL A 81 9.29 1.42 -1.50
N GLU A 82 10.25 2.29 -1.21
CA GLU A 82 11.68 1.95 -1.24
C GLU A 82 11.99 0.82 -0.25
N ALA A 83 11.44 0.90 0.97
CA ALA A 83 11.64 -0.15 1.96
C ALA A 83 11.09 -1.49 1.47
N MET A 84 9.86 -1.51 0.94
CA MET A 84 9.26 -2.74 0.39
C MET A 84 10.08 -3.33 -0.75
N GLN A 85 10.60 -2.52 -1.69
CA GLN A 85 11.47 -3.02 -2.75
C GLN A 85 12.76 -3.61 -2.17
N ARG A 86 13.40 -2.89 -1.25
CA ARG A 86 14.70 -3.27 -0.68
C ARG A 86 14.65 -4.56 0.13
N TYR A 87 13.63 -4.74 0.98
CA TYR A 87 13.57 -5.90 1.88
C TYR A 87 12.54 -6.96 1.45
N GLY A 88 11.59 -6.62 0.59
CA GLY A 88 10.62 -7.55 0.02
C GLY A 88 11.16 -8.35 -1.17
N GLY A 89 12.22 -7.86 -1.81
CA GLY A 89 12.92 -8.57 -2.89
C GLY A 89 12.17 -8.60 -4.23
N ALA A 90 11.14 -7.76 -4.38
CA ALA A 90 10.38 -7.60 -5.62
C ALA A 90 10.62 -6.19 -6.19
N ALA A 91 10.50 -6.07 -7.50
CA ALA A 91 10.62 -4.85 -8.28
C ALA A 91 9.33 -4.57 -9.07
N PRO A 92 9.15 -3.33 -9.57
CA PRO A 92 8.09 -3.06 -10.55
C PRO A 92 8.20 -4.00 -11.75
N GLY A 93 7.09 -4.62 -12.14
CA GLY A 93 7.01 -5.64 -13.18
C GLY A 93 6.94 -7.07 -12.65
N ASP A 94 7.25 -7.32 -11.36
CA ASP A 94 7.24 -8.67 -10.77
C ASP A 94 5.83 -9.19 -10.43
N ARG A 95 4.79 -8.45 -10.80
CA ARG A 95 3.39 -8.80 -10.61
C ARG A 95 3.04 -8.89 -9.11
N THR A 96 3.19 -7.78 -8.40
CA THR A 96 2.95 -7.68 -6.95
C THR A 96 2.25 -6.38 -6.57
N MET A 97 1.97 -6.19 -5.28
CA MET A 97 1.48 -4.90 -4.75
C MET A 97 2.37 -3.70 -5.06
N LEU A 98 3.67 -3.91 -5.33
CA LEU A 98 4.58 -2.84 -5.71
C LEU A 98 4.20 -2.19 -7.04
N ASP A 99 3.58 -2.91 -7.97
CA ASP A 99 3.16 -2.33 -9.26
C ASP A 99 2.15 -1.19 -9.03
N ALA A 100 1.14 -1.45 -8.21
CA ALA A 100 0.14 -0.46 -7.83
C ALA A 100 0.73 0.66 -6.96
N LEU A 101 1.57 0.33 -5.97
CA LEU A 101 2.15 1.32 -5.06
C LEU A 101 3.16 2.25 -5.75
N CYS A 102 3.98 1.73 -6.66
CA CYS A 102 4.93 2.55 -7.42
C CYS A 102 4.21 3.47 -8.41
N ALA A 103 3.12 3.00 -9.03
CA ALA A 103 2.28 3.85 -9.88
C ALA A 103 1.65 4.99 -9.07
N ALA A 104 1.10 4.70 -7.89
CA ALA A 104 0.57 5.72 -6.98
C ALA A 104 1.63 6.72 -6.52
N ALA A 105 2.81 6.24 -6.12
CA ALA A 105 3.91 7.08 -5.62
C ALA A 105 4.36 8.11 -6.66
N LYS A 106 4.40 7.73 -7.95
CA LYS A 106 4.70 8.66 -9.05
C LYS A 106 3.74 9.84 -9.10
N GLU A 107 2.43 9.59 -9.00
CA GLU A 107 1.43 10.67 -8.99
C GLU A 107 1.48 11.49 -7.70
N LEU A 108 1.66 10.83 -6.55
CA LEU A 108 1.77 11.48 -5.24
C LEU A 108 2.98 12.42 -5.14
N SER A 109 3.99 12.26 -5.99
CA SER A 109 5.11 13.20 -6.08
C SER A 109 4.67 14.65 -6.35
N ALA A 110 3.50 14.84 -7.00
CA ALA A 110 2.92 16.15 -7.25
C ALA A 110 2.51 16.90 -5.96
N LEU A 111 2.37 16.21 -4.82
CA LEU A 111 2.15 16.85 -3.51
C LEU A 111 3.32 17.74 -3.06
N ARG A 112 4.50 17.59 -3.69
CA ARG A 112 5.67 18.45 -3.46
C ARG A 112 5.52 19.84 -4.09
N SER A 113 4.60 19.99 -5.04
CA SER A 113 4.36 21.26 -5.73
C SER A 113 3.62 22.25 -4.82
N PRO A 114 4.03 23.53 -4.81
CA PRO A 114 3.29 24.58 -4.08
C PRO A 114 1.83 24.65 -4.54
N GLY A 115 0.89 24.68 -3.59
CA GLY A 115 -0.55 24.76 -3.88
C GLY A 115 -1.18 23.48 -4.42
N ALA A 116 -0.52 22.32 -4.28
CA ALA A 116 -1.06 21.03 -4.70
C ALA A 116 -2.46 20.78 -4.13
N ASN A 117 -3.39 20.41 -5.01
CA ASN A 117 -4.72 19.97 -4.59
C ASN A 117 -4.66 18.49 -4.20
N VAL A 118 -4.71 18.23 -2.89
CA VAL A 118 -4.60 16.88 -2.31
C VAL A 118 -5.60 15.90 -2.92
N VAL A 119 -6.87 16.31 -3.05
CA VAL A 119 -7.92 15.44 -3.57
C VAL A 119 -7.66 15.11 -5.04
N ALA A 120 -7.26 16.09 -5.86
CA ALA A 120 -6.95 15.86 -7.26
C ALA A 120 -5.74 14.93 -7.45
N VAL A 121 -4.65 15.19 -6.71
CA VAL A 121 -3.43 14.37 -6.77
C VAL A 121 -3.71 12.94 -6.31
N LEU A 122 -4.43 12.77 -5.19
CA LEU A 122 -4.79 11.44 -4.69
C LEU A 122 -5.77 10.71 -5.62
N THR A 123 -6.68 11.43 -6.29
CA THR A 123 -7.56 10.84 -7.33
C THR A 123 -6.73 10.24 -8.46
N SER A 124 -5.77 11.01 -8.99
CA SER A 124 -4.87 10.53 -10.03
C SER A 124 -4.01 9.34 -9.56
N ALA A 125 -3.51 9.39 -8.32
CA ALA A 125 -2.76 8.29 -7.73
C ALA A 125 -3.58 7.00 -7.62
N VAL A 126 -4.86 7.10 -7.24
CA VAL A 126 -5.79 5.96 -7.17
C VAL A 126 -6.05 5.39 -8.56
N GLU A 127 -6.36 6.23 -9.54
CA GLU A 127 -6.60 5.79 -10.93
C GLU A 127 -5.35 5.10 -11.51
N SER A 128 -4.16 5.64 -11.26
CA SER A 128 -2.88 5.07 -11.70
C SER A 128 -2.60 3.72 -11.03
N ALA A 129 -2.85 3.61 -9.71
CA ALA A 129 -2.70 2.37 -8.97
C ALA A 129 -3.64 1.26 -9.47
N GLU A 130 -4.89 1.61 -9.80
CA GLU A 130 -5.89 0.67 -10.31
C GLU A 130 -5.55 0.18 -11.71
N ALA A 131 -5.12 1.10 -12.58
CA ALA A 131 -4.65 0.74 -13.92
C ALA A 131 -3.43 -0.18 -13.84
N ALA A 132 -2.46 0.13 -12.96
CA ALA A 132 -1.29 -0.71 -12.73
C ALA A 132 -1.67 -2.08 -12.14
N ALA A 133 -2.61 -2.12 -11.19
CA ALA A 133 -3.14 -3.36 -10.65
C ALA A 133 -3.79 -4.23 -11.74
N GLU A 134 -4.62 -3.66 -12.61
CA GLU A 134 -5.22 -4.41 -13.73
C GLU A 134 -4.16 -4.91 -14.72
N ALA A 135 -3.16 -4.08 -15.03
CA ALA A 135 -2.07 -4.45 -15.95
C ALA A 135 -1.26 -5.67 -15.47
N THR A 136 -1.22 -5.95 -14.16
CA THR A 136 -0.56 -7.15 -13.63
C THR A 136 -1.11 -8.45 -14.20
N ARG A 137 -2.36 -8.46 -14.72
CA ARG A 137 -2.94 -9.60 -15.46
C ARG A 137 -2.00 -10.13 -16.55
N HIS A 138 -1.29 -9.23 -17.22
CA HIS A 138 -0.46 -9.54 -18.38
C HIS A 138 1.03 -9.72 -18.02
N MET A 139 1.38 -9.67 -16.74
CA MET A 139 2.75 -9.82 -16.26
C MET A 139 3.06 -11.26 -15.88
N GLU A 140 4.32 -11.64 -16.06
CA GLU A 140 4.87 -12.85 -15.45
C GLU A 140 5.25 -12.57 -13.99
N ALA A 141 4.99 -13.54 -13.10
CA ALA A 141 5.29 -13.36 -11.69
C ALA A 141 6.78 -13.56 -11.41
N GLY A 142 7.48 -12.48 -11.08
CA GLY A 142 8.89 -12.50 -10.65
C GLY A 142 9.06 -12.79 -9.16
N ALA A 143 8.00 -12.61 -8.35
CA ALA A 143 8.05 -12.79 -6.91
C ALA A 143 6.77 -13.42 -6.32
N GLY A 144 6.87 -13.83 -5.04
CA GLY A 144 5.75 -14.37 -4.28
C GLY A 144 5.25 -15.74 -4.77
N ARG A 145 4.14 -16.21 -4.21
CA ARG A 145 3.59 -17.55 -4.52
C ARG A 145 3.12 -17.70 -5.96
N ALA A 146 2.81 -16.59 -6.64
CA ALA A 146 2.42 -16.59 -8.05
C ALA A 146 3.59 -17.02 -8.97
N SER A 147 4.85 -16.78 -8.57
CA SER A 147 6.04 -17.19 -9.32
C SER A 147 6.21 -18.71 -9.43
N TYR A 148 5.49 -19.49 -8.62
CA TYR A 148 5.57 -20.97 -8.64
C TYR A 148 4.68 -21.60 -9.71
N ILE A 149 3.86 -20.81 -10.40
CA ILE A 149 2.82 -21.27 -11.30
C ILE A 149 3.08 -20.67 -12.69
N SER A 150 2.83 -21.43 -13.75
CA SER A 150 2.99 -20.95 -15.13
C SER A 150 2.17 -19.68 -15.38
N SER A 151 2.77 -18.71 -16.08
CA SER A 151 2.12 -17.45 -16.50
C SER A 151 0.82 -17.68 -17.26
N ALA A 152 0.69 -18.78 -18.00
CA ALA A 152 -0.53 -19.18 -18.70
C ALA A 152 -1.74 -19.43 -17.78
N GLN A 153 -1.52 -19.67 -16.48
CA GLN A 153 -2.58 -19.86 -15.48
C GLN A 153 -2.92 -18.56 -14.71
N LEU A 154 -2.18 -17.48 -14.94
CA LEU A 154 -2.29 -16.21 -14.21
C LEU A 154 -3.28 -15.24 -14.88
N LEU A 155 -4.52 -15.68 -15.11
CA LEU A 155 -5.51 -14.96 -15.94
C LEU A 155 -6.18 -13.74 -15.29
N GLN A 156 -6.05 -13.57 -13.97
CA GLN A 156 -6.64 -12.47 -13.20
C GLN A 156 -5.56 -11.48 -12.78
N PRO A 157 -5.89 -10.25 -12.37
CA PRO A 157 -4.92 -9.35 -11.73
C PRO A 157 -4.28 -9.96 -10.47
N ASP A 158 -3.11 -9.48 -10.09
CA ASP A 158 -2.47 -9.80 -8.82
C ASP A 158 -3.35 -9.32 -7.64
N PRO A 159 -3.75 -10.21 -6.72
CA PRO A 159 -4.61 -9.81 -5.62
C PRO A 159 -3.95 -8.83 -4.66
N GLY A 160 -2.61 -8.82 -4.53
CA GLY A 160 -1.90 -7.84 -3.71
C GLY A 160 -1.96 -6.43 -4.33
N ALA A 161 -1.75 -6.31 -5.64
CA ALA A 161 -1.88 -5.07 -6.38
C ALA A 161 -3.32 -4.50 -6.31
N VAL A 162 -4.32 -5.36 -6.51
CA VAL A 162 -5.73 -4.98 -6.37
C VAL A 162 -6.04 -4.49 -4.95
N ALA A 163 -5.55 -5.18 -3.93
CA ALA A 163 -5.78 -4.79 -2.55
C ALA A 163 -5.09 -3.46 -2.19
N ALA A 164 -3.86 -3.23 -2.66
CA ALA A 164 -3.17 -1.96 -2.45
C ALA A 164 -3.90 -0.78 -3.11
N ALA A 165 -4.39 -0.96 -4.34
CA ALA A 165 -5.23 0.04 -5.01
C ALA A 165 -6.54 0.31 -4.24
N ALA A 166 -7.20 -0.74 -3.74
CA ALA A 166 -8.41 -0.60 -2.93
C ALA A 166 -8.17 0.16 -1.61
N VAL A 167 -7.02 -0.03 -0.96
CA VAL A 167 -6.63 0.74 0.23
C VAL A 167 -6.48 2.23 -0.12
N LEU A 168 -5.80 2.57 -1.22
CA LEU A 168 -5.66 3.96 -1.66
C LEU A 168 -7.01 4.60 -1.97
N ARG A 169 -7.92 3.87 -2.64
CA ARG A 169 -9.29 4.32 -2.90
C ARG A 169 -10.04 4.61 -1.60
N ALA A 170 -9.93 3.74 -0.60
CA ALA A 170 -10.55 3.96 0.71
C ALA A 170 -10.02 5.21 1.42
N VAL A 171 -8.72 5.53 1.27
CA VAL A 171 -8.14 6.78 1.79
C VAL A 171 -8.73 8.00 1.08
N LEU A 172 -8.87 7.96 -0.25
CA LEU A 172 -9.48 9.03 -1.02
C LEU A 172 -10.94 9.29 -0.62
N GLU A 173 -11.72 8.23 -0.47
CA GLU A 173 -13.11 8.31 -0.03
C GLU A 173 -13.20 8.90 1.39
N GLY A 174 -12.33 8.48 2.29
CA GLY A 174 -12.27 9.00 3.66
C GLY A 174 -11.84 10.47 3.77
N LEU A 175 -11.18 11.04 2.74
CA LEU A 175 -10.86 12.47 2.69
C LEU A 175 -11.97 13.33 2.05
N ARG A 176 -12.88 12.70 1.30
CA ARG A 176 -14.02 13.38 0.64
C ARG A 176 -15.27 13.42 1.53
N GLY A 177 -15.41 12.48 2.46
CA GLY A 177 -16.47 12.44 3.46
C GLY A 177 -16.15 13.28 4.69
#